data_AF-X1DTK7-F1
#
_entry.id   AF-X1DTK7-F1
#
_cell.length_a   1.000
_cell.length_b   1.000
_cell.length_c   1.000
_cell.angle_alpha   90.00
_cell.angle_beta   90.00
_cell.angle_gamma   90.00
#
_symmetry.space_group_name_H-M   'P 1'
#
loop_
_entity.id
_entity.type
_entity.pdbx_description
1 polymer ?
#
loop_
_entity_poly.entity_id
_entity_poly.type
_entity_poly.pdbx_seq_one_letter_code
_entity_poly.pdbx_strand_id
1 'polypeptide(L)'
;MGLRITTLSENNASKEGLLAEWGLSVLIETGERDILFDTGLSISASRNIDVLGIDTSRIDKIVLSHGHYDHTGGLRHILSKMKKNVEIIAHPDIWADKYSLHPAGQSRYIGIPFK
;
A
#
# COMPACT_ATOMS: atom_id res chain seq x y z
N MET A 1 20.89 12.80 8.95
CA MET A 1 19.76 11.83 8.89
C MET A 1 19.79 11.17 7.52
N GLY A 2 19.59 9.86 7.47
CA GLY A 2 19.69 9.06 6.24
C GLY A 2 18.33 8.59 5.76
N LEU A 3 18.22 8.34 4.46
CA LEU A 3 17.07 7.69 3.83
C LEU A 3 16.91 6.27 4.39
N ARG A 4 15.73 5.93 4.90
CA ARG A 4 15.36 4.56 5.26
C ARG A 4 14.13 4.13 4.46
N ILE A 5 14.20 2.92 3.93
CA ILE A 5 13.12 2.31 3.15
C ILE A 5 12.77 1.00 3.84
N THR A 6 11.51 0.86 4.24
CA THR A 6 10.99 -0.31 4.95
C THR A 6 9.88 -0.95 4.13
N THR A 7 10.09 -2.19 3.69
CA THR A 7 9.06 -2.95 2.97
C THR A 7 8.00 -3.45 3.95
N LEU A 8 6.74 -3.05 3.71
CA LEU A 8 5.58 -3.43 4.52
C LEU A 8 4.73 -4.50 3.86
N SER A 9 4.72 -4.59 2.53
CA SER A 9 4.13 -5.70 1.78
C SER A 9 4.96 -5.97 0.54
N GLU A 10 5.20 -7.25 0.29
CA GLU A 10 5.83 -7.80 -0.91
C GLU A 10 5.33 -9.25 -1.04
N ASN A 11 5.50 -9.85 -2.22
CA ASN A 11 5.11 -11.22 -2.51
C ASN A 11 5.78 -12.25 -1.58
N ASN A 12 6.88 -11.88 -0.90
CA ASN A 12 7.59 -12.71 0.06
C ASN A 12 7.87 -11.95 1.36
N ALA A 13 8.05 -12.71 2.44
CA ALA A 13 8.48 -12.19 3.74
C ALA A 13 9.64 -13.04 4.27
N SER A 14 10.72 -12.38 4.70
CA SER A 14 11.94 -13.05 5.17
C SER A 14 12.11 -13.03 6.70
N LYS A 15 11.27 -12.27 7.42
CA LYS A 15 11.34 -12.12 8.87
C LYS A 15 10.12 -12.76 9.52
N GLU A 16 10.36 -13.52 10.58
CA GLU A 16 9.31 -14.13 11.39
C GLU A 16 8.31 -13.08 11.89
N GLY A 17 7.04 -13.43 11.84
CA GLY A 17 5.95 -12.56 12.28
C GLY A 17 5.46 -11.57 11.21
N LEU A 18 6.14 -11.39 10.07
CA LEU A 18 5.62 -10.59 8.96
C LEU A 18 4.74 -11.42 8.02
N LEU A 19 3.71 -10.79 7.43
CA LEU A 19 2.94 -11.39 6.34
C LEU A 19 3.51 -10.98 4.98
N ALA A 20 3.51 -11.93 4.06
CA ALA A 20 3.67 -11.70 2.63
C ALA A 20 2.31 -11.68 1.94
N GLU A 21 2.19 -10.92 0.86
CA GLU A 21 1.00 -10.86 0.02
C GLU A 21 1.40 -10.38 -1.37
N TRP A 22 0.74 -10.88 -2.43
CA TRP A 22 0.94 -10.30 -3.75
C TRP A 22 0.49 -8.83 -3.75
N GLY A 23 1.45 -7.93 -3.92
CA GLY A 23 1.25 -6.50 -3.86
C GLY A 23 2.41 -5.79 -3.19
N LEU A 24 2.38 -4.46 -3.24
CA LEU A 24 3.47 -3.62 -2.75
C LEU A 24 2.98 -2.61 -1.71
N SER A 25 3.75 -2.46 -0.65
CA SER A 25 3.68 -1.29 0.23
C SER A 25 5.04 -1.03 0.87
N VAL A 26 5.47 0.22 0.86
CA VAL A 26 6.80 0.62 1.34
C VAL A 26 6.69 1.92 2.13
N LEU A 27 7.30 1.96 3.32
CA LEU A 27 7.48 3.19 4.08
C LEU A 27 8.85 3.81 3.75
N ILE A 28 8.85 5.06 3.30
CA ILE A 28 10.03 5.83 2.92
C ILE A 28 10.20 6.96 3.93
N GLU A 29 11.27 6.91 4.72
CA GLU A 29 11.57 7.88 5.77
C GLU A 29 12.78 8.70 5.32
N THR A 30 12.57 10.00 5.07
CA THR A 30 13.61 10.90 4.53
C THR A 30 14.27 11.75 5.63
N GLY A 31 13.75 11.68 6.85
CA GLY A 31 14.14 12.54 7.96
C GLY A 31 13.39 13.88 8.00
N GLU A 32 12.92 14.37 6.86
CA GLU A 32 12.04 15.55 6.79
C GLU A 32 10.57 15.14 6.70
N ARG A 33 10.28 14.09 5.92
CA ARG A 33 8.93 13.56 5.69
C ARG A 33 8.93 12.04 5.58
N ASP A 34 7.88 11.42 6.10
CA ASP A 34 7.64 9.99 5.98
C ASP A 34 6.50 9.74 4.98
N ILE A 35 6.77 8.95 3.94
CA ILE A 35 5.83 8.67 2.83
C ILE A 35 5.50 7.18 2.84
N LEU A 36 4.20 6.86 2.85
CA LEU A 36 3.74 5.50 2.56
C LEU A 36 3.46 5.38 1.06
N PHE A 37 4.25 4.56 0.38
CA PHE A 37 4.10 4.29 -1.06
C PHE A 37 3.38 2.96 -1.26
N ASP A 38 2.19 3.01 -1.85
CA ASP A 38 1.24 1.90 -1.99
C ASP A 38 0.82 1.24 -0.66
N THR A 39 -0.18 0.37 -0.72
CA THR A 39 -0.88 -0.16 0.46
C THR A 39 -1.09 -1.68 0.44
N GLY A 40 -0.56 -2.38 -0.57
CA GLY A 40 -0.74 -3.81 -0.75
C GLY A 40 -2.16 -4.18 -1.19
N LEU A 41 -2.41 -5.50 -1.26
CA LEU A 41 -3.69 -6.08 -1.68
C LEU A 41 -4.73 -6.08 -0.54
N SER A 42 -4.32 -6.34 0.70
CA SER A 42 -5.24 -6.48 1.83
C SER A 42 -4.58 -6.07 3.16
N ILE A 43 -4.35 -7.02 4.07
CA ILE A 43 -3.98 -6.74 5.46
C ILE A 43 -2.47 -6.72 5.72
N SER A 44 -1.64 -7.20 4.79
CA SER A 44 -0.20 -7.44 5.04
C SER A 44 0.51 -6.17 5.52
N ALA A 45 0.36 -5.06 4.79
CA ALA A 45 0.99 -3.78 5.11
C ALA A 45 0.53 -3.25 6.48
N SER A 46 -0.79 -3.27 6.71
CA SER A 46 -1.41 -2.80 7.96
C SER A 46 -0.97 -3.62 9.18
N ARG A 47 -0.90 -4.96 9.05
CA ARG A 47 -0.41 -5.84 10.11
C ARG A 47 1.10 -5.69 10.32
N ASN A 48 1.88 -5.55 9.26
CA ASN A 48 3.32 -5.41 9.36
C ASN A 48 3.71 -4.07 10.01
N ILE A 49 2.92 -3.01 9.85
CA ILE A 49 3.05 -1.76 10.63
C ILE A 49 2.97 -2.04 12.14
N ASP A 50 1.98 -2.82 12.58
CA ASP A 50 1.82 -3.16 14.00
C ASP A 50 3.00 -4.00 14.51
N VAL A 51 3.38 -5.03 13.74
CA VAL A 51 4.47 -5.95 14.11
C VAL A 51 5.81 -5.22 14.20
N LEU A 52 6.04 -4.23 13.34
CA LEU A 52 7.25 -3.41 13.34
C LEU A 52 7.20 -2.24 14.32
N GLY A 53 6.07 -2.00 14.99
CA GLY A 53 5.90 -0.89 15.93
C GLY A 53 5.99 0.47 15.25
N ILE A 54 5.55 0.58 14.00
CA ILE A 54 5.60 1.82 13.23
C ILE A 54 4.49 2.77 13.69
N ASP A 55 4.88 4.00 14.04
CA ASP A 55 3.93 5.05 14.41
C ASP A 55 3.32 5.70 13.16
N THR A 56 2.06 5.37 12.87
CA THR A 56 1.31 5.90 11.72
C THR A 56 1.08 7.41 11.80
N SER A 57 1.24 8.05 12.97
CA SER A 57 1.11 9.50 13.11
C SER A 57 2.23 10.26 12.39
N ARG A 58 3.37 9.60 12.17
CA ARG A 58 4.52 10.16 11.45
C ARG A 58 4.36 10.18 9.93
N ILE A 59 3.49 9.32 9.38
CA ILE A 59 3.26 9.25 7.93
C ILE A 59 2.60 10.57 7.48
N ASP A 60 3.30 11.33 6.65
CA ASP A 60 2.83 12.64 6.18
C ASP A 60 1.93 12.53 4.96
N LYS A 61 2.23 11.58 4.07
CA LYS A 61 1.56 11.41 2.79
C LYS A 61 1.46 9.93 2.44
N ILE A 62 0.38 9.59 1.75
CA ILE A 62 0.26 8.32 1.02
C ILE A 62 0.40 8.64 -0.47
N VAL A 63 1.24 7.89 -1.17
CA VAL A 63 1.36 7.97 -2.64
C VAL A 63 0.90 6.63 -3.21
N LEU A 64 -0.03 6.67 -4.16
CA LEU A 64 -0.49 5.48 -4.88
C LEU A 64 0.11 5.52 -6.28
N SER A 65 0.89 4.48 -6.62
CA SER A 65 1.61 4.39 -7.89
C SER A 65 0.66 4.27 -9.08
N HIS A 66 -0.39 3.45 -8.92
CA HIS A 66 -1.45 3.25 -9.90
C HIS A 66 -2.66 2.56 -9.25
N GLY A 67 -3.74 2.39 -10.01
CA GLY A 67 -5.04 1.94 -9.48
C GLY A 67 -5.26 0.43 -9.43
N HIS A 68 -4.23 -0.42 -9.48
CA HIS A 68 -4.46 -1.86 -9.33
C HIS A 68 -4.76 -2.23 -7.87
N TYR A 69 -5.58 -3.27 -7.66
CA TYR A 69 -5.98 -3.66 -6.30
C TYR A 69 -4.80 -4.09 -5.43
N ASP A 70 -3.70 -4.61 -6.00
CA ASP A 70 -2.53 -5.09 -5.27
C ASP A 70 -1.62 -3.96 -4.76
N HIS A 71 -1.96 -2.72 -5.12
CA HIS A 71 -1.33 -1.49 -4.64
C HIS A 71 -2.29 -0.65 -3.79
N THR A 72 -3.60 -0.80 -3.97
CA THR A 72 -4.63 0.07 -3.38
C THR A 72 -5.54 -0.62 -2.38
N GLY A 73 -5.56 -1.96 -2.35
CA GLY A 73 -6.55 -2.74 -1.61
C GLY A 73 -6.42 -2.62 -0.09
N GLY A 74 -5.19 -2.46 0.42
CA GLY A 74 -4.95 -2.26 1.85
C GLY A 74 -5.25 -0.85 2.37
N LEU A 75 -5.60 0.11 1.50
CA LEU A 75 -5.76 1.52 1.87
C LEU A 75 -6.74 1.72 3.04
N ARG A 76 -7.91 1.07 3.02
CA ARG A 76 -8.89 1.20 4.11
C ARG A 76 -8.36 0.66 5.45
N HIS A 77 -7.55 -0.40 5.43
CA HIS A 77 -6.92 -0.96 6.63
C HIS A 77 -5.79 -0.08 7.18
N ILE A 78 -5.13 0.69 6.33
CA ILE A 78 -4.13 1.67 6.75
C ILE A 78 -4.83 2.90 7.35
N LEU A 79 -5.84 3.45 6.66
CA LEU A 79 -6.55 4.64 7.10
C LEU A 79 -7.25 4.43 8.45
N SER A 80 -7.77 3.23 8.73
CA SER A 80 -8.38 2.93 10.04
C SER A 80 -7.40 2.97 11.22
N LYS A 81 -6.09 2.91 10.95
CA LYS A 81 -5.01 3.05 11.95
C LYS A 81 -4.50 4.48 12.10
N MET A 82 -4.89 5.39 11.22
CA MET A 82 -4.42 6.77 11.25
C MET A 82 -5.26 7.59 12.23
N LYS A 83 -4.57 8.44 12.99
CA LYS A 83 -5.19 9.35 13.98
C LYS A 83 -5.32 10.80 13.47
N LYS A 84 -4.91 11.04 12.22
CA LYS A 84 -4.95 12.34 11.55
C LYS A 84 -5.42 12.16 10.12
N ASN A 85 -5.94 13.23 9.53
CA ASN A 85 -6.12 13.28 8.08
C ASN A 85 -4.75 13.20 7.40
N VAL A 86 -4.66 12.40 6.34
CA VAL A 86 -3.46 12.24 5.52
C VAL A 86 -3.79 12.63 4.09
N GLU A 87 -2.87 13.32 3.43
CA GLU A 87 -3.02 13.57 2.00
C GLU A 87 -2.69 12.28 1.22
N ILE A 88 -3.57 11.92 0.30
CA ILE A 88 -3.37 10.82 -0.64
C ILE A 88 -3.12 11.42 -2.01
N ILE A 89 -1.95 11.15 -2.58
CA ILE A 89 -1.52 11.64 -3.89
C ILE A 89 -1.59 10.50 -4.89
N ALA A 90 -2.30 10.72 -5.98
CA ALA A 90 -2.44 9.79 -7.10
C ALA A 90 -2.74 10.54 -8.40
N HIS A 91 -2.46 9.92 -9.53
CA HIS A 91 -2.95 10.41 -10.83
C HIS A 91 -4.48 10.30 -10.90
N PRO A 92 -5.23 11.23 -11.54
CA PRO A 92 -6.68 11.14 -11.67
C PRO A 92 -7.18 9.81 -12.28
N ASP A 93 -6.43 9.23 -13.21
CA ASP A 93 -6.75 7.93 -13.83
C ASP A 93 -6.60 6.72 -12.90
N ILE A 94 -6.27 6.93 -11.63
CA ILE A 94 -6.33 5.87 -10.63
C ILE A 94 -7.74 5.23 -10.60
N TRP A 95 -8.78 6.02 -10.85
CA TRP A 95 -10.19 5.61 -10.90
C TRP A 95 -10.65 4.97 -12.22
N ALA A 96 -9.81 5.01 -13.26
CA ALA A 96 -10.12 4.35 -14.53
C ALA A 96 -10.23 2.84 -14.33
N ASP A 97 -11.17 2.20 -15.03
CA ASP A 97 -11.33 0.74 -14.94
C ASP A 97 -10.09 0.04 -15.50
N LYS A 98 -9.65 -1.02 -14.81
CA LYS A 98 -8.46 -1.79 -15.17
C LYS A 98 -8.84 -3.25 -15.23
N TYR A 99 -8.40 -3.95 -16.27
CA TYR A 99 -8.72 -5.36 -16.49
C TYR A 99 -7.48 -6.16 -16.87
N SER A 100 -7.35 -7.38 -16.34
CA SER A 100 -6.43 -8.39 -16.86
C SER A 100 -7.18 -9.29 -17.84
N LEU A 101 -6.63 -9.50 -19.03
CA LEU A 101 -7.16 -10.45 -20.00
C LEU A 101 -6.50 -11.81 -19.83
N HIS A 102 -7.28 -12.84 -19.50
CA HIS A 102 -6.78 -14.21 -19.51
C HIS A 102 -6.71 -14.76 -20.94
N PRO A 103 -5.75 -15.67 -21.23
CA PRO A 103 -5.63 -16.28 -22.56
C PRO A 103 -6.90 -16.96 -23.09
N ALA A 104 -7.77 -17.42 -22.19
CA ALA A 104 -9.08 -17.99 -22.51
C ALA A 104 -10.17 -16.94 -22.84
N GLY A 105 -9.81 -15.65 -22.98
CA GLY A 105 -10.71 -14.55 -23.34
C GLY A 105 -11.50 -13.95 -22.16
N GLN A 106 -11.34 -14.47 -20.94
CA GLN A 106 -12.02 -13.96 -19.75
C GLN A 106 -11.29 -12.72 -19.21
N SER A 107 -11.99 -11.60 -19.08
CA SER A 107 -11.47 -10.40 -18.41
C SER A 107 -11.78 -10.43 -16.93
N ARG A 108 -10.80 -10.07 -16.09
CA ARG A 108 -10.99 -9.86 -14.65
C ARG A 108 -10.73 -8.40 -14.31
N TYR A 109 -11.63 -7.76 -13.57
CA TYR A 109 -11.39 -6.42 -13.05
C TYR A 109 -10.24 -6.46 -12.03
N ILE A 110 -9.26 -5.58 -12.23
CA ILE A 110 -8.06 -5.47 -11.40
C ILE A 110 -7.86 -4.06 -10.83
N GLY A 111 -8.85 -3.17 -10.97
CA GLY A 111 -8.78 -1.79 -10.49
C GLY A 111 -9.01 -1.64 -8.98
N ILE A 112 -9.24 -0.40 -8.50
CA ILE A 112 -9.52 -0.11 -7.10
C ILE A 112 -10.72 -0.95 -6.61
N PRO A 113 -10.60 -1.70 -5.49
CA PRO A 113 -11.60 -2.68 -5.06
C PRO A 113 -12.79 -2.07 -4.30
N PHE A 114 -12.83 -0.76 -4.12
CA PHE A 114 -13.86 -0.04 -3.37
C PHE A 114 -14.42 1.17 -4.11
N LYS A 115 -14.40 1.13 -5.44
CA LYS A 115 -15.09 2.06 -6.33
C LYS A 115 -16.61 1.87 -6.24
#